data_AF-A0A1X9SQL2-F1
#
_entry.id   AF-A0A1X9SQL2-F1
#
_cell.length_a   1.000
_cell.length_b   1.000
_cell.length_c   1.000
_cell.angle_alpha   90.00
_cell.angle_beta   90.00
_cell.angle_gamma   90.00
#
_symmetry.space_group_name_H-M   'P 1'
#
loop_
_entity.id
_entity.type
_entity.pdbx_description
1 polymer ?
#
loop_
_entity_poly.entity_id
_entity_poly.type
_entity_poly.pdbx_seq_one_letter_code
_entity_poly.pdbx_strand_id
1 'polypeptide(L)'
;MKLSQILKKTHTLIESKEIQNISQQEMANRLGVSLRTYTEWLRDVNQPLAMRAILDMLSQLNDDDIVRIVRTWEARKSISNVAE
;
A
#
# COMPACT_ATOMS: atom_id res chain seq x y z
N MET A 1 7.89 4.40 13.48
CA MET A 1 7.51 3.04 13.04
C MET A 1 8.42 2.62 11.90
N LYS A 2 8.72 1.32 11.75
CA LYS A 2 9.41 0.78 10.57
C LYS A 2 8.46 0.63 9.39
N LEU A 3 8.97 0.64 8.15
CA LEU A 3 8.17 0.45 6.93
C LEU A 3 7.38 -0.87 6.98
N SER A 4 8.02 -1.96 7.39
CA SER A 4 7.37 -3.27 7.56
C SER A 4 6.21 -3.26 8.56
N GLN A 5 6.26 -2.43 9.60
CA GLN A 5 5.15 -2.26 10.55
C GLN A 5 3.99 -1.48 9.94
N ILE A 6 4.29 -0.44 9.15
CA ILE A 6 3.28 0.32 8.40
C ILE A 6 2.56 -0.60 7.42
N LEU A 7 3.30 -1.37 6.63
CA LEU A 7 2.73 -2.33 5.68
C LEU A 7 1.81 -3.35 6.36
N LYS A 8 2.24 -3.94 7.49
CA LYS A 8 1.41 -4.87 8.26
C LYS A 8 0.14 -4.21 8.78
N LYS A 9 0.24 -3.01 9.35
CA LYS A 9 -0.91 -2.27 9.87
C LYS A 9 -1.89 -1.92 8.75
N THR A 10 -1.39 -1.44 7.61
CA THR A 10 -2.22 -1.14 6.44
C THR A 10 -2.92 -2.39 5.91
N HIS A 11 -2.23 -3.53 5.85
CA HIS A 11 -2.84 -4.81 5.47
C HIS A 11 -4.01 -5.15 6.40
N THR A 12 -3.79 -5.13 7.72
CA THR A 12 -4.84 -5.43 8.71
C THR A 12 -6.01 -4.45 8.66
N LEU A 13 -5.77 -3.17 8.35
CA LEU A 13 -6.86 -2.20 8.17
C LEU A 13 -7.71 -2.52 6.93
N ILE A 14 -7.12 -3.05 5.85
CA ILE A 14 -7.86 -3.49 4.67
C ILE A 14 -8.69 -4.74 5.02
N GLU A 15 -8.10 -5.72 5.72
CA GLU A 15 -8.82 -6.91 6.20
C GLU A 15 -10.02 -6.53 7.07
N SER A 16 -9.82 -5.61 8.02
CA SER A 16 -10.88 -5.11 8.90
C SER A 16 -11.97 -4.37 8.14
N LYS A 17 -11.62 -3.62 7.09
CA LYS A 17 -12.60 -2.92 6.24
C LYS A 17 -13.44 -3.91 5.44
N GLU A 18 -12.85 -5.01 5.00
CA GLU A 18 -13.52 -6.04 4.19
C GLU A 18 -14.18 -7.14 5.04
N ILE A 19 -13.99 -7.14 6.36
CA ILE A 19 -14.47 -8.19 7.28
C ILE A 19 -13.98 -9.58 6.82
N GLN A 20 -12.75 -9.63 6.30
CA GLN A 20 -12.18 -10.82 5.69
C GLN A 20 -10.66 -10.85 5.90
N ASN A 21 -10.13 -12.03 6.23
CA ASN A 21 -8.68 -12.25 6.22
C ASN A 21 -8.16 -12.28 4.79
N ILE A 22 -7.10 -11.53 4.52
CA ILE A 22 -6.47 -11.42 3.21
C ILE A 22 -5.11 -12.07 3.29
N SER A 23 -4.88 -13.09 2.45
CA SER A 23 -3.58 -13.74 2.44
C SER A 23 -2.49 -12.81 1.90
N GLN A 24 -1.24 -13.07 2.25
CA GLN A 24 -0.10 -12.35 1.65
C GLN A 24 -0.06 -12.51 0.12
N GLN A 25 -0.51 -13.67 -0.40
CA GLN A 25 -0.60 -13.92 -1.84
C GLN A 25 -1.66 -13.01 -2.48
N GLU A 26 -2.82 -12.90 -1.86
CA GLU A 26 -3.91 -12.05 -2.35
C GLU A 26 -3.50 -10.57 -2.35
N MET A 27 -2.90 -10.09 -1.26
CA MET A 27 -2.42 -8.71 -1.22
C MET A 27 -1.29 -8.45 -2.24
N ALA A 28 -0.39 -9.41 -2.45
CA ALA A 28 0.64 -9.32 -3.49
C ALA A 28 0.02 -9.21 -4.88
N ASN A 29 -1.02 -10.01 -5.19
CA ASN A 29 -1.77 -9.94 -6.44
C ASN A 29 -2.41 -8.55 -6.63
N ARG A 30 -3.08 -8.00 -5.60
CA ARG A 30 -3.68 -6.65 -5.63
C ARG A 30 -2.67 -5.54 -5.89
N LEU A 31 -1.43 -5.73 -5.45
CA LEU A 31 -0.32 -4.80 -5.64
C LEU A 31 0.46 -5.03 -6.93
N GLY A 32 0.16 -6.09 -7.69
CA GLY A 32 0.87 -6.43 -8.94
C GLY A 32 2.32 -6.88 -8.71
N VAL A 33 2.62 -7.49 -7.56
CA VAL A 33 3.97 -7.98 -7.22
C VAL A 33 3.97 -9.45 -6.86
N SER A 34 5.14 -10.09 -6.89
CA SER A 34 5.25 -11.49 -6.47
C SER A 34 5.02 -11.64 -4.95
N LEU A 35 4.53 -12.81 -4.52
CA LEU A 35 4.42 -13.14 -3.09
C LEU A 35 5.76 -12.98 -2.36
N ARG A 36 6.86 -13.38 -3.02
CA ARG A 36 8.21 -13.24 -2.46
C ARG A 36 8.52 -11.77 -2.15
N THR A 37 8.31 -10.89 -3.13
CA THR A 37 8.53 -9.44 -2.98
C THR A 37 7.74 -8.87 -1.80
N TYR A 38 6.44 -9.18 -1.73
CA TYR A 38 5.60 -8.71 -0.63
C TYR A 38 6.06 -9.25 0.73
N THR A 39 6.42 -10.54 0.79
CA THR A 39 6.93 -11.18 2.02
C THR A 39 8.23 -10.54 2.50
N GLU A 40 9.15 -10.22 1.59
CA GLU A 40 10.41 -9.54 1.90
C GLU A 40 10.17 -8.14 2.49
N TRP A 41 9.21 -7.38 1.96
CA TRP A 41 8.82 -6.09 2.51
C TRP A 41 8.25 -6.21 3.93
N LEU A 42 7.40 -7.22 4.18
CA LEU A 42 6.86 -7.48 5.53
C LEU A 42 7.93 -7.95 6.54
N ARG A 43 9.03 -8.53 6.05
CA ARG A 43 10.16 -9.01 6.86
C ARG A 43 11.29 -8.00 7.00
N ASP A 44 11.13 -6.78 6.49
CA ASP A 44 12.15 -5.72 6.56
C ASP A 44 13.42 -6.04 5.75
N VAL A 45 13.40 -7.06 4.87
CA VAL A 45 14.56 -7.56 4.11
C VAL A 45 14.93 -6.61 2.98
N ASN A 46 13.92 -6.11 2.27
CA ASN A 46 14.06 -5.11 1.22
C ASN A 46 13.10 -3.96 1.51
N GLN A 47 13.61 -2.72 1.52
CA GLN A 47 12.84 -1.53 1.83
C GLN A 47 12.99 -0.55 0.66
N PRO A 48 12.08 -0.59 -0.33
CA PRO A 48 12.16 0.30 -1.48
C PRO A 48 12.22 1.77 -1.03
N LEU A 49 13.28 2.48 -1.41
CA LEU A 49 13.51 3.87 -1.02
C LEU A 49 12.31 4.76 -1.37
N ALA A 50 11.70 4.52 -2.53
CA ALA A 50 10.52 5.26 -3.00
C ALA A 50 9.32 5.13 -2.04
N MET A 51 9.08 3.97 -1.43
CA MET A 51 7.98 3.80 -0.46
C MET A 51 8.20 4.67 0.77
N ARG A 52 9.43 4.66 1.29
CA ARG A 52 9.81 5.51 2.42
C ARG A 52 9.69 6.98 2.03
N ALA A 53 10.22 7.38 0.89
CA ALA A 53 10.15 8.75 0.41
C ALA A 53 8.70 9.25 0.29
N ILE A 54 7.77 8.43 -0.21
CA ILE A 54 6.35 8.78 -0.27
C ILE A 54 5.77 9.01 1.13
N LEU A 55 6.04 8.13 2.10
CA LEU A 55 5.56 8.31 3.47
C LEU A 55 6.14 9.57 4.13
N ASP A 56 7.44 9.81 3.95
CA ASP A 56 8.15 10.98 4.47
C ASP A 56 7.58 12.27 3.85
N MET A 57 7.25 12.29 2.55
CA MET A 57 6.59 13.42 1.89
C MET A 57 5.14 13.62 2.37
N LEU A 58 4.34 12.54 2.43
CA LEU A 58 2.95 12.63 2.89
C LEU A 58 2.84 13.13 4.33
N SER A 59 3.80 12.77 5.20
CA SER A 59 3.83 13.22 6.59
C SER A 59 4.06 14.72 6.79
N GLN A 60 4.46 15.44 5.73
CA GLN A 60 4.64 16.91 5.77
C GLN A 60 3.37 17.66 5.35
N LEU A 61 2.34 16.95 4.90
CA LEU A 61 1.08 17.52 4.43
C LEU A 61 0.03 17.54 5.54
N ASN A 62 -1.01 18.37 5.35
CA ASN A 62 -2.21 18.30 6.19
C ASN A 62 -3.10 17.10 5.78
N ASP A 63 -4.07 16.78 6.63
CA ASP A 63 -4.94 15.60 6.45
C ASP A 63 -5.71 15.62 5.11
N ASP A 64 -6.25 16.78 4.72
CA ASP A 64 -7.02 16.94 3.47
C ASP A 64 -6.14 16.69 2.24
N ASP A 65 -4.89 17.18 2.26
CA ASP A 65 -3.93 16.98 1.19
C ASP A 65 -3.47 15.52 1.09
N ILE A 66 -3.24 14.85 2.22
CA ILE A 66 -2.94 13.41 2.25
C ILE A 66 -4.07 12.63 1.58
N VAL A 67 -5.31 12.88 1.99
CA VAL A 67 -6.50 12.21 1.43
C VAL A 67 -6.61 12.51 -0.06
N ARG A 68 -6.47 13.78 -0.47
CA ARG A 68 -6.55 14.20 -1.87
C ARG A 68 -5.54 13.47 -2.76
N ILE A 69 -4.28 13.38 -2.35
CA ILE A 69 -3.23 12.69 -3.12
C ILE A 69 -3.54 11.20 -3.25
N VAL A 70 -3.89 10.53 -2.15
CA VAL A 70 -4.19 9.09 -2.15
C VAL A 70 -5.41 8.76 -3.03
N ARG A 71 -6.48 9.56 -2.94
CA ARG A 71 -7.70 9.35 -3.76
C ARG A 71 -7.49 9.68 -5.23
N THR A 72 -6.68 10.69 -5.53
CA THR A 72 -6.30 11.00 -6.92
C THR A 72 -5.49 9.86 -7.54
N TRP A 73 -4.59 9.24 -6.77
CA TRP A 73 -3.83 8.06 -7.20
C TRP A 73 -4.74 6.85 -7.45
N GLU A 74 -5.69 6.58 -6.54
CA GLU A 74 -6.68 5.51 -6.67
C GLU A 74 -7.53 5.66 -7.95
N ALA A 75 -8.04 6.88 -8.22
CA ALA A 75 -8.88 7.15 -9.38
C ALA A 75 -8.18 6.87 -10.73
N ARG A 76 -6.84 6.98 -10.79
CA ARG A 76 -6.09 6.61 -12.01
C ARG A 76 -6.13 5.11 -12.29
N LYS A 77 -6.10 4.27 -11.25
CA LYS A 77 -6.20 2.81 -11.42
C LYS A 77 -7.55 2.40 -12.00
N SER A 78 -8.64 3.08 -11.64
CA SER A 78 -9.96 2.81 -12.22
C SER A 78 -10.08 3.20 -13.68
N ILE A 79 -9.34 4.21 -14.15
CA ILE A 79 -9.37 4.64 -15.56
C ILE A 79 -8.62 3.64 -16.45
N SER A 80 -7.52 3.06 -15.95
CA SER A 80 -6.75 2.05 -16.69
C SER A 80 -7.51 0.75 -16.94
N ASN A 81 -8.45 0.38 -16.06
CA ASN A 81 -9.22 -0.88 -16.15
C ASN A 81 -10.46 -0.80 -17.07
N VAL A 82 -10.76 0.36 -17.67
CA VAL A 82 -11.91 0.56 -18.58
C VAL A 82 -11.45 0.68 -20.05
N ALA A 83 -10.13 0.69 -20.29
CA ALA A 83 -9.53 0.87 -21.61
C ALA A 83 -9.03 -0.45 -22.25
N GLU A 84 -9.37 -1.60 -21.68
CA GLU A 84 -9.14 -2.95 -22.24
C GLU A 84 -10.48 -3.68 -22.42
#